data_AF-A0A370LQV0-F1
#
_entry.id   AF-A0A370LQV0-F1
#
_cell.length_a   1.000
_cell.length_b   1.000
_cell.length_c   1.000
_cell.angle_alpha   90.00
_cell.angle_beta   90.00
_cell.angle_gamma   90.00
#
_symmetry.space_group_name_H-M   'P 1'
#
loop_
_entity.id
_entity.type
_entity.pdbx_description
1 polymer ?
#
loop_
_entity_poly.entity_id
_entity_poly.type
_entity_poly.pdbx_seq_one_letter_code
_entity_poly.pdbx_strand_id
1 'polypeptide(L)' 'MIFEKSFIQALKDRYSDIHPLIFHRSAERSTTKIELFDTLDTLPEDYPIVWDDMERRWIATKDLFQVTKFDFRMEKK' A
#
# COMPACT_ATOMS: atom_id res chain seq x y z
N MET A 1 3.15 -6.12 -13.59
CA MET A 1 3.94 -7.36 -13.38
C MET A 1 2.96 -8.49 -13.07
N ILE A 2 3.17 -9.71 -13.57
CA ILE A 2 2.31 -10.86 -13.26
C ILE A 2 3.07 -11.77 -12.31
N PHE A 3 2.64 -11.84 -11.04
CA PHE A 3 3.18 -12.79 -10.07
C PHE A 3 2.65 -14.20 -10.33
N GLU A 4 3.43 -15.21 -9.98
CA GLU A 4 3.01 -16.61 -10.07
C GLU A 4 1.79 -16.88 -9.16
N LYS A 5 0.83 -17.67 -9.67
CA LYS A 5 -0.42 -17.97 -8.95
C LYS A 5 -0.18 -18.64 -7.60
N SER A 6 0.78 -19.57 -7.52
CA SER A 6 1.15 -20.26 -6.28
C SER A 6 1.69 -19.30 -5.22
N PHE A 7 2.53 -18.35 -5.64
CA PHE A 7 3.06 -17.32 -4.75
C PHE A 7 1.95 -16.39 -4.23
N ILE A 8 1.06 -15.94 -5.11
CA ILE A 8 -0.09 -15.11 -4.70
C ILE A 8 -1.00 -15.85 -3.73
N GLN A 9 -1.27 -17.14 -3.97
CA GLN A 9 -2.09 -17.94 -3.05
C GLN A 9 -1.42 -18.05 -1.68
N ALA A 10 -0.12 -18.37 -1.62
CA ALA A 10 0.61 -18.46 -0.36
C ALA A 10 0.59 -17.13 0.42
N LEU A 11 0.69 -15.99 -0.26
CA LEU A 11 0.56 -14.68 0.40
C LEU A 11 -0.87 -14.41 0.88
N LYS A 12 -1.90 -14.77 0.11
CA LYS A 12 -3.29 -14.62 0.55
C LYS A 12 -3.61 -15.48 1.77
N ASP A 13 -3.03 -16.67 1.85
CA ASP A 13 -3.21 -17.56 3.00
C ASP A 13 -2.47 -17.02 4.23
N ARG A 14 -1.26 -16.46 4.05
CA ARG A 14 -0.48 -15.83 5.13
C ARG A 14 -1.13 -14.55 5.66
N TYR A 15 -1.63 -13.71 4.76
CA TYR A 15 -2.20 -12.40 5.07
C TYR A 15 -3.72 -12.43 4.88
N SER A 16 -4.38 -13.43 5.49
CA SER A 16 -5.82 -13.68 5.33
C SER A 16 -6.72 -12.61 5.97
N ASP A 17 -6.15 -11.84 6.88
CA ASP A 17 -6.74 -10.71 7.59
C ASP A 17 -6.65 -9.39 6.81
N ILE A 18 -5.73 -9.29 5.85
CA ILE A 18 -5.61 -8.12 4.98
C ILE A 18 -6.79 -8.07 4.00
N HIS A 19 -7.47 -6.91 3.97
CA HIS A 19 -8.58 -6.70 3.06
C HIS A 19 -8.16 -6.93 1.58
N PRO A 20 -8.94 -7.69 0.77
CA PRO A 20 -8.55 -8.08 -0.59
C PRO A 20 -8.16 -6.92 -1.51
N LEU A 21 -8.82 -5.77 -1.33
CA LEU A 21 -8.49 -4.56 -2.11
C LEU A 21 -7.09 -4.02 -1.78
N ILE A 22 -6.69 -4.01 -0.51
CA ILE A 22 -5.36 -3.56 -0.09
C ILE A 22 -4.30 -4.50 -0.64
N PHE A 23 -4.54 -5.81 -0.55
CA PHE A 23 -3.66 -6.81 -1.16
C PHE A 23 -3.50 -6.56 -2.67
N HIS A 24 -4.61 -6.42 -3.40
CA HIS A 24 -4.60 -6.19 -4.85
C HIS A 24 -3.84 -4.91 -5.22
N ARG A 25 -4.11 -3.81 -4.50
CA ARG A 25 -3.46 -2.52 -4.70
C ARG A 25 -1.96 -2.55 -4.39
N SER A 26 -1.54 -3.36 -3.41
CA SER A 26 -0.13 -3.57 -3.08
C SER A 26 0.57 -4.35 -4.18
N ALA A 27 -0.08 -5.41 -4.69
CA ALA A 27 0.45 -6.22 -5.79
C ALA A 27 0.57 -5.43 -7.11
N GLU A 28 -0.37 -4.51 -7.39
CA GLU A 28 -0.29 -3.63 -8.56
C GLU A 28 0.94 -2.71 -8.53
N ARG A 29 1.30 -2.21 -7.33
CA ARG A 29 2.36 -1.22 -7.14
C ARG A 29 3.74 -1.84 -6.91
N SER A 30 3.77 -3.09 -6.45
CA SER A 30 5.02 -3.79 -6.16
C SER A 30 5.70 -4.26 -7.44
N THR A 31 7.00 -4.01 -7.52
CA THR A 31 7.87 -4.39 -8.64
C THR A 31 8.60 -5.70 -8.39
N THR A 32 8.65 -6.19 -7.16
CA THR A 32 9.30 -7.47 -6.84
C THR A 32 8.47 -8.25 -5.83
N LYS A 33 8.74 -9.56 -5.73
CA LYS A 33 8.12 -10.42 -4.72
C LYS A 33 8.48 -9.95 -3.29
N ILE A 34 9.72 -9.48 -3.11
CA ILE A 34 10.22 -8.97 -1.83
C ILE A 34 9.48 -7.68 -1.47
N GLU A 35 9.34 -6.75 -2.42
CA GLU A 35 8.64 -5.50 -2.18
C GLU A 35 7.16 -5.72 -1.81
N LEU A 36 6.48 -6.65 -2.48
CA LEU A 36 5.10 -7.01 -2.13
C LEU A 36 5.02 -7.59 -0.73
N PHE A 37 5.97 -8.47 -0.39
CA PHE A 37 6.05 -9.06 0.94
C PHE A 37 6.24 -7.97 2.00
N ASP A 38 7.26 -7.13 1.85
CA ASP A 38 7.56 -6.05 2.79
C ASP A 38 6.38 -5.08 2.94
N THR A 39 5.70 -4.75 1.84
CA THR A 39 4.51 -3.88 1.83
C THR A 39 3.36 -4.46 2.64
N LEU A 40 3.13 -5.77 2.55
CA LEU A 40 2.05 -6.44 3.30
C LEU A 40 2.43 -6.66 4.76
N ASP A 41 3.71 -6.97 5.03
CA ASP A 41 4.22 -7.20 6.39
C ASP A 41 4.30 -5.91 7.21
N THR A 42 4.46 -4.76 6.54
CA THR A 42 4.52 -3.43 7.17
C THR A 42 3.20 -2.67 7.10
N LEU A 43 2.09 -3.36 6.79
CA LEU A 43 0.78 -2.72 6.71
C LEU A 43 0.42 -2.13 8.10
N PRO A 44 0.01 -0.85 8.19
CA PRO A 44 -0.42 -0.28 9.45
C PRO A 44 -1.66 -0.98 10.00
N GLU A 45 -1.68 -1.23 11.31
CA GLU A 45 -2.85 -1.74 12.03
C GLU A 45 -3.94 -0.67 12.21
N ASP A 46 -3.53 0.60 12.28
CA ASP A 46 -4.42 1.74 12.44
C ASP A 46 -5.00 2.21 11.10
N TYR A 47 -6.31 2.41 11.07
CA TYR A 47 -7.05 2.98 9.94
C TYR A 47 -7.49 4.42 10.23
N PRO A 48 -7.60 5.28 9.21
CA PRO A 48 -7.46 5.00 7.77
C PRO A 48 -6.00 4.95 7.30
N ILE A 49 -5.75 4.23 6.20
CA ILE A 49 -4.44 4.13 5.55
C ILE A 49 -4.47 4.76 4.16
N VAL A 50 -3.33 5.31 3.74
CA VAL A 50 -3.11 5.85 2.39
C VAL A 50 -1.79 5.32 1.84
N TRP A 51 -1.72 5.18 0.53
CA TRP A 51 -0.47 4.83 -0.14
C TRP A 51 0.47 6.05 -0.14
N ASP A 52 1.73 5.83 0.24
CA ASP A 52 2.81 6.79 0.10
C ASP A 52 3.73 6.37 -1.06
N ASP A 53 3.77 7.16 -2.12
CA ASP A 53 4.61 6.90 -3.30
C ASP A 53 6.10 7.16 -3.04
N MET A 54 6.45 8.01 -2.07
CA MET A 54 7.86 8.29 -1.73
C MET A 54 8.48 7.09 -1.02
N GLU A 55 7.75 6.57 -0.04
CA GLU A 55 8.20 5.46 0.80
C GLU A 55 7.75 4.09 0.25
N ARG A 56 6.94 4.09 -0.81
CA ARG A 56 6.37 2.90 -1.48
C ARG A 56 5.69 1.92 -0.52
N ARG A 57 4.92 2.44 0.42
CA ARG A 57 4.22 1.65 1.45
C ARG A 57 2.91 2.30 1.86
N TRP A 58 2.07 1.54 2.55
CA TRP A 58 0.89 2.08 3.22
C TRP A 58 1.29 2.77 4.51
N ILE A 59 0.74 3.95 4.75
CA ILE A 59 0.91 4.70 5.99
C ILE A 59 -0.45 5.02 6.60
N ALA A 60 -0.53 4.96 7.93
CA ALA A 60 -1.69 5.47 8.64
C ALA A 60 -1.76 6.99 8.47
N THR A 61 -2.96 7.51 8.26
CA THR A 61 -3.18 8.95 8.11
C THR A 61 -4.35 9.40 8.97
N LYS A 62 -4.31 10.65 9.41
CA LYS A 62 -5.46 11.33 10.02
C LYS A 62 -6.23 12.18 9.01
N ASP A 63 -5.63 12.40 7.84
CA ASP A 63 -6.22 13.15 6.74
C ASP A 63 -7.07 12.22 5.88
N LEU A 64 -8.34 12.07 6.30
CA LEU A 64 -9.35 11.26 5.62
C LEU A 64 -9.64 11.74 4.19
N PHE A 65 -9.53 13.04 3.95
CA PHE A 65 -9.86 13.65 2.67
C PHE A 65 -8.65 13.76 1.74
N GLN A 66 -7.46 13.38 2.22
CA GLN A 66 -6.19 13.44 1.52
C GLN A 66 -5.84 14.86 1.01
N VAL A 67 -6.43 15.90 1.63
CA VAL A 67 -6.30 17.30 1.20
C VAL A 67 -4.86 17.79 1.39
N THR A 68 -4.16 17.33 2.42
CA THR A 68 -2.80 17.78 2.73
C THR A 68 -1.80 17.38 1.64
N LYS A 69 -2.05 16.31 0.87
CA LYS A 69 -1.23 15.95 -0.30
C LYS A 69 -1.49 16.83 -1.53
N PHE A 70 -2.63 17.53 -1.57
CA PHE A 70 -3.03 18.43 -2.66
C PHE A 70 -2.85 19.91 -2.31
N ASP A 71 -2.22 20.25 -1.18
CA ASP A 71 -1.78 21.62 -0.93
C ASP A 71 -0.75 21.98 -2.01
N PHE A 72 -1.29 22.55 -3.08
CA PHE A 72 -0.59 22.96 -4.27
C PHE A 72 0.65 23.73 -3.86
N ARG A 73 1.72 23.54 -4.63
CA ARG A 73 2.81 24.50 -4.84
C ARG A 73 2.22 25.87 -5.23
N MET A 74 1.58 26.54 -4.30
CA MET A 74 1.38 27.98 -4.28
C MET A 74 2.71 28.54 -3.83
N GLU A 75 3.74 28.34 -4.64
CA GLU A 75 4.99 29.07 -4.57
C GLU A 75 4.63 30.55 -4.76
N LYS A 76 4.39 31.22 -3.63
CA LYS A 76 4.44 32.68 -3.57
C LYS A 76 5.91 33.08 -3.63
N LYS A 77 6.37 33.49 -4.82
CA LYS A 77 6.88 34.84 -5.10
C LYS A 77 7.45 34.96 -6.50
#